data_AF-A0A1N7EPE5-F1
#
_entry.id   AF-A0A1N7EPE5-F1
#
_cell.length_a   1.000
_cell.length_b   1.000
_cell.length_c   1.000
_cell.angle_alpha   90.00
_cell.angle_beta   90.00
_cell.angle_gamma   90.00
#
_symmetry.space_group_name_H-M   'P 1'
#
loop_
_entity.id
_entity.type
_entity.pdbx_description
1 polymer ?
#
loop_
_entity_poly.entity_id
_entity_poly.type
_entity_poly.pdbx_seq_one_letter_code
_entity_poly.pdbx_strand_id
1 'polypeptide(L)'
;MNFWWPIALIRYYESNYIMSKNNRVKHQNQFFVCDSTFQPEPPTGFSHAEYTDKLDIYYSEVLPVQQVSEDGNELAVIGDAVIPNGPTVRKWIQDTASKSLNEVLRRSQSLTGRYVLLYSDGESTTVIPDALAHKSVYYHTDSRLVTTSLKLLFDSVDVEQQKNPDAVAFMNSSQFKNNESAFIGDKTLFQDVRCVLPNHVLDMDAME
;
A
#
# COMPACT_ATOMS: atom_id res chain seq x y z
N MET A 1 23.31 5.34 -34.75
CA MET A 1 22.78 3.96 -34.78
C MET A 1 21.60 3.94 -33.82
N ASN A 2 20.38 4.02 -34.35
CA ASN A 2 19.17 4.33 -33.59
C ASN A 2 18.65 3.09 -32.85
N PHE A 3 18.71 3.08 -31.51
CA PHE A 3 18.25 1.96 -30.68
C PHE A 3 16.75 2.10 -30.36
N TRP A 4 15.92 1.35 -31.09
CA TRP A 4 14.49 1.17 -30.89
C TRP A 4 14.17 0.08 -29.85
N TRP A 5 14.63 0.23 -28.60
CA TRP A 5 14.42 -0.79 -27.55
C TRP A 5 13.61 -0.41 -26.29
N PRO A 6 13.13 0.83 -26.04
CA PRO A 6 12.18 1.08 -24.94
C PRO A 6 10.79 0.47 -25.17
N ILE A 7 10.42 0.25 -26.45
CA ILE A 7 9.08 -0.20 -26.85
C ILE A 7 8.83 -1.66 -26.49
N ALA A 8 9.85 -2.50 -26.30
CA ALA A 8 9.66 -3.92 -26.04
C ALA A 8 9.21 -4.23 -24.60
N LEU A 9 9.66 -3.44 -23.61
CA LEU A 9 9.21 -3.58 -22.22
C LEU A 9 7.79 -3.03 -22.05
N ILE A 10 7.50 -1.90 -22.71
CA ILE A 10 6.15 -1.33 -22.85
C ILE A 10 5.25 -2.35 -23.55
N ARG A 11 5.66 -2.95 -24.66
CA ARG A 11 4.89 -4.00 -25.35
C ARG A 11 4.76 -5.29 -24.56
N TYR A 12 5.68 -5.63 -23.65
CA TYR A 12 5.51 -6.78 -22.76
C TYR A 12 4.43 -6.50 -21.71
N TYR A 13 4.39 -5.27 -21.17
CA TYR A 13 3.28 -4.83 -20.33
C TYR A 13 1.99 -4.69 -21.13
N GLU A 14 1.96 -3.98 -22.26
CA GLU A 14 0.80 -3.74 -23.13
C GLU A 14 0.26 -5.02 -23.80
N SER A 15 1.11 -5.94 -24.27
CA SER A 15 0.65 -7.19 -24.91
C SER A 15 0.04 -8.16 -23.90
N ASN A 16 0.51 -8.16 -22.64
CA ASN A 16 -0.18 -8.85 -21.55
C ASN A 16 -1.42 -8.07 -21.06
N TYR A 17 -1.49 -6.76 -21.34
CA TYR A 17 -2.62 -5.88 -20.97
C TYR A 17 -3.81 -5.98 -21.95
N ILE A 18 -3.58 -6.29 -23.23
CA ILE A 18 -4.65 -6.33 -24.26
C ILE A 18 -5.42 -7.67 -24.29
N MET A 19 -4.97 -8.71 -23.58
CA MET A 19 -5.65 -10.02 -23.55
C MET A 19 -6.37 -10.28 -22.22
N SER A 20 -7.44 -9.53 -21.94
CA SER A 20 -8.61 -9.99 -21.16
C SER A 20 -9.66 -8.87 -21.09
N LYS A 21 -10.48 -8.71 -22.14
CA LYS A 21 -11.81 -8.09 -22.04
C LYS A 21 -12.79 -9.04 -21.34
N ASN A 22 -12.50 -9.37 -20.09
CA ASN A 22 -13.45 -9.98 -19.17
C ASN A 22 -13.58 -9.04 -17.98
N ASN A 23 -14.82 -8.62 -17.71
CA ASN A 23 -15.23 -7.69 -16.65
C ASN A 23 -15.05 -8.31 -15.24
N ARG A 24 -13.84 -8.83 -14.95
CA ARG A 24 -13.43 -9.31 -13.63
C ARG A 24 -12.80 -8.13 -12.89
N VAL A 25 -13.26 -7.90 -11.66
CA VAL A 25 -12.79 -6.85 -10.74
C VAL A 25 -11.26 -6.90 -10.66
N LYS A 26 -10.60 -5.95 -11.33
CA LYS A 26 -9.15 -5.95 -11.63
C LYS A 26 -8.27 -5.70 -10.39
N HIS A 27 -8.88 -5.31 -9.26
CA HIS A 27 -8.22 -4.81 -8.05
C HIS A 27 -8.85 -5.37 -6.76
N GLN A 28 -9.11 -6.68 -6.70
CA GLN A 28 -9.61 -7.31 -5.46
C GLN A 28 -8.55 -7.33 -4.36
N ASN A 29 -8.99 -7.23 -3.10
CA ASN A 29 -8.12 -7.28 -1.91
C ASN A 29 -7.03 -6.20 -1.89
N GLN A 30 -7.27 -5.04 -2.51
CA GLN A 30 -6.35 -3.91 -2.54
C GLN A 30 -7.01 -2.69 -1.89
N PHE A 31 -6.18 -1.77 -1.40
CA PHE A 31 -6.62 -0.47 -0.90
C PHE A 31 -5.59 0.61 -1.27
N PHE A 32 -6.01 1.86 -1.12
CA PHE A 32 -5.13 3.01 -1.02
C PHE A 32 -5.67 3.99 0.02
N VAL A 33 -4.76 4.76 0.61
CA VAL A 33 -5.01 5.82 1.59
C VAL A 33 -4.44 7.09 1.02
N CYS A 34 -5.19 8.18 1.05
CA CYS A 34 -4.78 9.46 0.50
C CYS A 34 -5.29 10.61 1.35
N ASP A 35 -4.76 11.81 1.12
CA ASP A 35 -5.35 13.04 1.65
C ASP A 35 -6.83 13.15 1.25
N SER A 36 -7.70 13.57 2.18
CA SER A 36 -9.14 13.76 1.91
C SER A 36 -9.41 14.88 0.89
N THR A 37 -8.43 15.74 0.65
CA THR A 37 -8.50 16.75 -0.44
C THR A 37 -8.21 16.15 -1.81
N PHE A 38 -7.59 14.97 -1.86
CA PHE A 38 -7.39 14.24 -3.10
C PHE A 38 -8.71 13.58 -3.49
N GLN A 39 -9.15 13.80 -4.73
CA GLN A 39 -10.43 13.29 -5.25
C GLN A 39 -10.15 12.24 -6.32
N PRO A 40 -9.77 11.01 -5.93
CA PRO A 40 -9.53 9.93 -6.87
C PRO A 40 -10.84 9.45 -7.51
N GLU A 41 -10.75 8.87 -8.70
CA GLU A 41 -11.80 8.02 -9.25
C GLU A 41 -11.47 6.55 -8.91
N PRO A 42 -11.96 6.00 -7.78
CA PRO A 42 -11.60 4.65 -7.38
C PRO A 42 -12.15 3.62 -8.38
N PRO A 43 -11.46 2.48 -8.58
CA PRO A 43 -11.96 1.42 -9.46
C PRO A 43 -13.33 0.90 -9.03
N THR A 44 -14.10 0.36 -9.98
CA THR A 44 -15.38 -0.29 -9.67
C THR A 44 -15.22 -1.40 -8.62
N GLY A 45 -16.13 -1.42 -7.63
CA GLY A 45 -16.10 -2.37 -6.51
C GLY A 45 -15.18 -1.94 -5.36
N PHE A 46 -14.90 -0.64 -5.26
CA PHE A 46 -14.25 -0.03 -4.10
C PHE A 46 -15.29 0.70 -3.26
N SER A 47 -15.15 0.57 -1.95
CA SER A 47 -15.80 1.37 -0.93
C SER A 47 -14.87 2.48 -0.45
N HIS A 48 -15.48 3.49 0.15
CA HIS A 48 -14.81 4.63 0.76
C HIS A 48 -15.16 4.68 2.26
N ALA A 49 -14.16 4.93 3.10
CA ALA A 49 -14.34 5.27 4.50
C ALA A 49 -13.44 6.44 4.85
N GLU A 50 -14.02 7.45 5.49
CA GLU A 50 -13.26 8.49 6.19
C GLU A 50 -12.45 7.81 7.31
N TYR A 51 -11.17 8.14 7.37
CA TYR A 51 -10.31 7.74 8.48
C TYR A 51 -10.23 8.93 9.43
N THR A 52 -9.34 9.87 9.16
CA THR A 52 -9.20 11.12 9.93
C THR A 52 -9.86 12.28 9.18
N ASP A 53 -9.80 13.50 9.74
CA ASP A 53 -10.18 14.73 9.05
C ASP A 53 -9.29 15.06 7.83
N LYS A 54 -8.13 14.41 7.72
CA LYS A 54 -7.14 14.64 6.66
C LYS A 54 -6.97 13.46 5.71
N LEU A 55 -7.40 12.26 6.08
CA LEU A 55 -7.10 11.04 5.34
C LEU A 55 -8.35 10.21 5.08
N ASP A 56 -8.45 9.72 3.85
CA ASP A 56 -9.51 8.82 3.39
C ASP A 56 -8.93 7.45 3.04
N ILE A 57 -9.72 6.39 3.26
CA ILE A 57 -9.40 5.01 2.89
C ILE A 57 -10.32 4.57 1.75
N TYR A 58 -9.73 4.18 0.64
CA TYR A 58 -10.41 3.55 -0.47
C TYR A 58 -9.99 2.09 -0.57
N TYR A 59 -10.94 1.17 -0.50
CA TYR A 59 -10.65 -0.26 -0.39
C TYR A 59 -11.62 -1.09 -1.20
N SER A 60 -11.14 -2.21 -1.74
CA SER A 60 -12.01 -3.17 -2.42
C SER A 60 -13.11 -3.67 -1.47
N GLU A 61 -14.36 -3.75 -1.93
CA GLU A 61 -15.53 -4.16 -1.12
C GLU A 61 -15.41 -5.52 -0.43
N VAL A 62 -14.55 -6.40 -0.96
CA VAL A 62 -14.27 -7.72 -0.38
C VAL A 62 -13.17 -7.71 0.67
N LEU A 63 -12.43 -6.60 0.80
CA LEU A 63 -11.36 -6.43 1.76
C LEU A 63 -11.95 -6.02 3.12
N PRO A 64 -11.73 -6.80 4.19
CA PRO A 64 -12.23 -6.43 5.51
C PRO A 64 -11.51 -5.17 6.02
N VAL A 65 -12.29 -4.18 6.42
CA VAL A 65 -11.81 -2.96 7.09
C VAL A 65 -12.54 -2.84 8.43
N GLN A 66 -11.78 -2.68 9.49
CA GLN A 66 -12.30 -2.45 10.84
C GLN A 66 -11.59 -1.24 11.43
N GLN A 67 -12.36 -0.23 11.85
CA GLN A 67 -11.83 1.01 12.42
C GLN A 67 -12.53 1.38 13.72
N VAL A 68 -11.80 2.02 14.63
CA VAL A 68 -12.30 2.58 15.89
C VAL A 68 -11.59 3.92 16.12
N SER A 69 -12.35 4.90 16.59
CA SER A 69 -11.83 6.16 17.13
C SER A 69 -12.12 6.18 18.64
N GLU A 70 -11.10 6.38 19.46
CA GLU A 70 -11.19 6.37 20.93
C GLU A 70 -10.14 7.31 21.53
N ASP A 71 -10.53 8.16 22.49
CA ASP A 71 -9.64 9.12 23.16
C ASP A 71 -8.84 10.04 22.21
N GLY A 72 -9.39 10.36 21.04
CA GLY A 72 -8.73 11.19 20.01
C GLY A 72 -7.75 10.43 19.10
N ASN A 73 -7.53 9.14 19.37
CA ASN A 73 -6.76 8.27 18.51
C ASN A 73 -7.68 7.52 17.54
N GLU A 74 -7.14 7.14 16.39
CA GLU A 74 -7.81 6.28 15.43
C GLU A 74 -6.97 5.07 15.08
N LEU A 75 -7.60 3.89 15.05
CA LEU A 75 -6.95 2.65 14.70
C LEU A 75 -7.80 1.89 13.68
N ALA A 76 -7.22 1.63 12.50
CA ALA A 76 -7.82 0.79 11.48
C ALA A 76 -6.96 -0.46 11.22
N VAL A 77 -7.62 -1.58 11.00
CA VAL A 77 -7.04 -2.83 10.48
C VAL A 77 -7.63 -3.06 9.10
N ILE A 78 -6.78 -3.06 8.07
CA ILE A 78 -7.16 -3.24 6.67
C ILE A 78 -6.61 -4.58 6.17
N GLY A 79 -7.49 -5.53 5.88
CA GLY A 79 -7.15 -6.87 5.40
C GLY A 79 -7.32 -7.98 6.43
N ASP A 80 -6.79 -9.15 6.09
CA ASP A 80 -7.02 -10.39 6.82
C ASP A 80 -6.11 -10.46 8.06
N ALA A 81 -6.60 -9.99 9.20
CA ALA A 81 -5.94 -10.14 10.48
C ALA A 81 -6.64 -11.21 11.34
N VAL A 82 -5.86 -11.96 12.11
CA VAL A 82 -6.33 -13.01 13.03
C VAL A 82 -5.50 -12.97 14.30
N ILE A 83 -6.10 -13.30 15.44
CA ILE A 83 -5.40 -13.50 16.71
C ILE A 83 -5.59 -14.97 17.12
N PRO A 84 -4.59 -15.84 16.93
CA PRO A 84 -4.73 -17.26 17.26
C PRO A 84 -5.04 -17.45 18.75
N ASN A 85 -6.11 -18.18 19.06
CA ASN A 85 -6.58 -18.43 20.43
C ASN A 85 -6.86 -17.15 21.26
N GLY A 86 -7.11 -16.02 20.60
CA GLY A 86 -7.33 -14.72 21.24
C GLY A 86 -8.71 -14.14 21.00
N PRO A 87 -8.91 -12.85 21.34
CA PRO A 87 -10.15 -12.14 21.02
C PRO A 87 -10.33 -11.99 19.50
N THR A 88 -11.52 -11.55 19.09
CA THR A 88 -11.73 -11.09 17.72
C THR A 88 -10.89 -9.84 17.44
N VAL A 89 -10.52 -9.62 16.17
CA VAL A 89 -9.81 -8.39 15.75
C VAL A 89 -10.56 -7.13 16.17
N ARG A 90 -11.89 -7.10 16.01
CA ARG A 90 -12.74 -5.99 16.46
C ARG A 90 -12.52 -5.66 17.94
N LYS A 91 -12.53 -6.67 18.81
CA LYS A 91 -12.31 -6.47 20.24
C LYS A 91 -10.88 -6.02 20.53
N TRP A 92 -9.90 -6.58 19.83
CA TRP A 92 -8.51 -6.14 19.94
C TRP A 92 -8.32 -4.67 19.56
N ILE A 93 -8.95 -4.19 18.49
CA ILE A 93 -8.90 -2.78 18.08
C ILE A 93 -9.51 -1.91 19.18
N GLN A 94 -10.69 -2.28 19.70
CA GLN A 94 -11.35 -1.54 20.79
C GLN A 94 -10.47 -1.44 22.05
N ASP A 95 -9.79 -2.53 22.41
CA ASP A 95 -8.90 -2.55 23.58
C ASP A 95 -7.56 -1.81 23.37
N THR A 96 -7.26 -1.41 22.12
CA THR A 96 -5.94 -0.92 21.69
C THR A 96 -5.96 0.51 21.12
N ALA A 97 -7.09 1.01 20.62
CA ALA A 97 -7.20 2.32 19.96
C ALA A 97 -6.73 3.49 20.86
N SER A 98 -7.11 3.52 22.14
CA SER A 98 -6.71 4.57 23.09
C SER A 98 -5.26 4.46 23.59
N LYS A 99 -4.46 3.55 23.04
CA LYS A 99 -3.07 3.34 23.46
C LYS A 99 -2.10 4.10 22.58
N SER A 100 -0.93 4.45 23.13
CA SER A 100 0.18 5.05 22.39
C SER A 100 0.69 4.14 21.27
N LEU A 101 1.30 4.70 20.22
CA LEU A 101 1.94 3.96 19.13
C LEU A 101 2.83 2.80 19.60
N ASN A 102 3.69 3.00 20.60
CA ASN A 102 4.56 1.95 21.14
C ASN A 102 3.79 0.75 21.72
N GLU A 103 2.64 1.01 22.34
CA GLU A 103 1.75 -0.03 22.86
C GLU A 103 1.03 -0.75 21.71
N VAL A 104 0.58 -0.01 20.70
CA VAL A 104 -0.05 -0.56 19.48
C VAL A 104 0.92 -1.51 18.79
N LEU A 105 2.17 -1.09 18.57
CA LEU A 105 3.24 -1.91 17.99
C LEU A 105 3.57 -3.15 18.84
N ARG A 106 3.56 -3.02 20.17
CA ARG A 106 3.78 -4.19 21.03
C ARG A 106 2.62 -5.18 20.92
N ARG A 107 1.38 -4.68 20.91
CA ARG A 107 0.18 -5.52 20.84
C ARG A 107 0.00 -6.15 19.45
N SER A 108 0.45 -5.48 18.38
CA SER A 108 0.33 -6.00 17.02
C SER A 108 1.13 -7.29 16.80
N GLN A 109 2.11 -7.58 17.66
CA GLN A 109 2.83 -8.86 17.67
C GLN A 109 1.92 -10.07 17.91
N SER A 110 0.71 -9.88 18.45
CA SER A 110 -0.30 -10.94 18.62
C SER A 110 -1.14 -11.20 17.37
N LEU A 111 -1.11 -10.28 16.39
CA LEU A 111 -1.82 -10.41 15.13
C LEU A 111 -1.01 -11.23 14.13
N THR A 112 -1.69 -12.08 13.38
CA THR A 112 -1.15 -12.81 12.22
C THR A 112 -2.04 -12.61 11.00
N GLY A 113 -1.49 -12.82 9.80
CA GLY A 113 -2.23 -12.75 8.55
C GLY A 113 -1.60 -11.83 7.51
N ARG A 114 -2.46 -11.16 6.73
CA ARG A 114 -2.09 -10.24 5.64
C ARG A 114 -2.91 -8.97 5.78
N TYR A 115 -2.41 -8.06 6.61
CA TYR A 115 -3.11 -6.83 6.97
C TYR A 115 -2.13 -5.66 7.00
N VAL A 116 -2.68 -4.47 7.05
CA VAL A 116 -1.97 -3.22 7.36
C VAL A 116 -2.75 -2.53 8.47
N LEU A 117 -2.04 -2.02 9.47
CA LEU A 117 -2.63 -1.11 10.45
C LEU A 117 -2.41 0.33 10.01
N LEU A 118 -3.44 1.14 10.20
CA LEU A 118 -3.30 2.59 10.24
C LEU A 118 -3.55 3.01 11.69
N TYR A 119 -2.61 3.77 12.25
CA TYR A 119 -2.74 4.36 13.57
C TYR A 119 -2.54 5.86 13.49
N SER A 120 -3.45 6.62 14.09
CA SER A 120 -3.34 8.07 14.25
C SER A 120 -3.51 8.42 15.73
N ASP A 121 -2.68 9.32 16.23
CA ASP A 121 -2.81 9.93 17.57
C ASP A 121 -3.35 11.37 17.52
N GLY A 122 -3.92 11.77 16.37
CA GLY A 122 -4.42 13.11 16.10
C GLY A 122 -3.34 14.09 15.64
N GLU A 123 -2.07 13.83 15.93
CA GLU A 123 -0.94 14.63 15.45
C GLU A 123 -0.26 13.98 14.23
N SER A 124 -0.08 12.66 14.28
CA SER A 124 0.65 11.89 13.28
C SER A 124 -0.11 10.63 12.86
N THR A 125 0.06 10.21 11.60
CA THR A 125 -0.47 8.94 11.08
C THR A 125 0.65 7.99 10.69
N THR A 126 0.61 6.79 11.26
CA THR A 126 1.57 5.72 11.01
C THR A 126 0.90 4.54 10.29
N VAL A 127 1.53 4.08 9.20
CA VAL A 127 1.19 2.83 8.51
C VAL A 127 2.11 1.71 8.99
N ILE A 128 1.52 0.62 9.47
CA ILE A 128 2.23 -0.52 10.05
C ILE A 128 1.86 -1.77 9.24
N PRO A 129 2.73 -2.23 8.33
CA PRO A 129 2.54 -3.51 7.65
C PRO A 129 2.51 -4.67 8.65
N ASP A 130 2.00 -5.83 8.23
CA ASP A 130 2.20 -7.06 8.99
C ASP A 130 3.71 -7.35 9.16
N ALA A 131 4.07 -8.11 10.21
CA ALA A 131 5.48 -8.31 10.58
C ALA A 131 6.37 -8.89 9.45
N LEU A 132 5.77 -9.62 8.51
CA LEU A 132 6.47 -10.20 7.37
C LEU A 132 6.29 -9.38 6.08
N ALA A 133 5.56 -8.27 6.14
CA ALA A 133 5.12 -7.46 5.00
C ALA A 133 4.58 -8.33 3.86
N HIS A 134 3.79 -9.36 4.21
CA HIS A 134 3.15 -10.25 3.24
C HIS A 134 2.29 -9.48 2.24
N LYS A 135 1.75 -8.36 2.69
CA LYS A 135 1.08 -7.37 1.84
C LYS A 135 2.05 -6.21 1.66
N SER A 136 2.63 -6.09 0.46
CA SER A 136 3.50 -4.96 0.15
C SER A 136 2.76 -3.65 0.34
N VAL A 137 3.42 -2.68 0.96
CA VAL A 137 2.91 -1.31 1.15
C VAL A 137 3.81 -0.38 0.37
N TYR A 138 3.25 0.26 -0.64
CA TYR A 138 3.91 1.27 -1.46
C TYR A 138 3.44 2.65 -1.06
N TYR A 139 4.30 3.64 -1.20
CA TYR A 139 3.97 5.03 -0.92
C TYR A 139 4.63 5.96 -1.93
N HIS A 140 3.95 7.06 -2.24
CA HIS A 140 4.49 8.14 -3.04
C HIS A 140 5.38 9.03 -2.18
N THR A 141 6.55 9.45 -2.64
CA THR A 141 7.49 10.20 -1.79
C THR A 141 7.06 11.63 -1.54
N ASP A 142 6.32 12.22 -2.48
CA ASP A 142 6.01 13.67 -2.50
C ASP A 142 4.50 13.94 -2.29
N SER A 143 3.74 12.93 -1.86
CA SER A 143 2.31 13.07 -1.56
C SER A 143 1.89 12.02 -0.54
N ARG A 144 0.89 12.31 0.29
CA ARG A 144 0.38 11.37 1.32
C ARG A 144 -0.48 10.27 0.71
N LEU A 145 0.08 9.53 -0.24
CA LEU A 145 -0.56 8.41 -0.92
C LEU A 145 0.14 7.11 -0.56
N VAL A 146 -0.61 6.16 -0.02
CA VAL A 146 -0.16 4.82 0.35
C VAL A 146 -1.07 3.79 -0.30
N THR A 147 -0.52 2.69 -0.83
CA THR A 147 -1.31 1.63 -1.44
C THR A 147 -0.65 0.27 -1.36
N THR A 148 -1.43 -0.79 -1.49
CA THR A 148 -0.90 -2.16 -1.62
C THR A 148 -0.66 -2.61 -3.05
N SER A 149 -0.84 -1.72 -4.02
CA SER A 149 -0.78 -2.05 -5.44
C SER A 149 -0.19 -0.90 -6.23
N LEU A 150 1.01 -1.10 -6.77
CA LEU A 150 1.61 -0.16 -7.73
C LEU A 150 0.66 0.15 -8.89
N LYS A 151 -0.15 -0.84 -9.30
CA LYS A 151 -1.14 -0.67 -10.36
C LYS A 151 -2.25 0.31 -9.99
N LEU A 152 -2.74 0.25 -8.74
CA LEU A 152 -3.70 1.26 -8.25
C LEU A 152 -3.06 2.63 -8.19
N LEU A 153 -1.79 2.70 -7.79
CA LEU A 153 -1.05 3.94 -7.76
C LEU A 153 -1.01 4.58 -9.16
N PHE A 154 -0.70 3.81 -10.21
CA PHE A 154 -0.67 4.32 -11.60
C PHE A 154 -2.03 4.77 -12.10
N ASP A 155 -3.09 4.08 -11.70
CA ASP A 155 -4.45 4.46 -12.09
C ASP A 155 -4.90 5.73 -11.33
N SER A 156 -4.17 6.16 -10.28
CA SER A 156 -4.55 7.29 -9.40
C SER A 156 -3.66 8.52 -9.56
N VAL A 157 -2.35 8.37 -9.79
CA VAL A 157 -1.39 9.49 -9.87
C VAL A 157 -0.40 9.31 -11.02
N ASP A 158 0.06 10.43 -11.59
CA ASP A 158 1.19 10.44 -12.51
C ASP A 158 2.45 10.00 -11.76
N VAL A 159 3.16 9.00 -12.29
CA VAL A 159 4.42 8.51 -11.73
C VAL A 159 5.57 8.69 -12.70
N GLU A 160 6.72 9.08 -12.17
CA GLU A 160 7.93 9.19 -12.96
C GLU A 160 8.68 7.85 -13.07
N GLN A 161 8.95 7.42 -14.29
CA GLN A 161 9.82 6.26 -14.54
C GLN A 161 11.22 6.51 -13.98
N GLN A 162 11.89 5.44 -13.57
CA GLN A 162 13.25 5.51 -13.08
C GLN A 162 14.22 6.07 -14.13
N LYS A 163 14.84 7.21 -13.81
CA LYS A 163 15.83 7.90 -14.66
C LYS A 163 17.28 7.51 -14.35
N ASN A 164 17.54 6.86 -13.22
CA ASN A 164 18.88 6.42 -12.84
C ASN A 164 19.43 5.38 -13.85
N PRO A 165 20.56 5.65 -14.52
CA PRO A 165 21.09 4.77 -15.57
C PRO A 165 21.40 3.35 -15.10
N ASP A 166 21.91 3.19 -13.88
CA ASP A 166 22.26 1.87 -13.33
C ASP A 166 21.00 1.06 -13.03
N ALA A 167 19.96 1.70 -12.49
CA ALA A 167 18.67 1.06 -12.27
C ALA A 167 18.01 0.67 -13.59
N VAL A 168 18.08 1.52 -14.62
CA VAL A 168 17.58 1.20 -15.97
C VAL A 168 18.37 0.05 -16.60
N ALA A 169 19.69 0.03 -16.44
CA ALA A 169 20.53 -1.07 -16.92
C ALA A 169 20.18 -2.38 -16.20
N PHE A 170 19.98 -2.34 -14.88
CA PHE A 170 19.57 -3.49 -14.08
C PHE A 170 18.20 -4.03 -14.51
N MET A 171 17.19 -3.17 -14.69
CA MET A 171 15.85 -3.58 -15.16
C MET A 171 15.90 -4.22 -16.56
N ASN A 172 16.88 -3.87 -17.37
CA ASN A 172 17.06 -4.46 -18.70
C ASN A 172 17.86 -5.77 -18.71
N SER A 173 18.51 -6.13 -17.59
CA SER A 173 19.31 -7.33 -17.45
C SER A 173 18.49 -8.62 -17.51
N SER A 174 19.14 -9.73 -17.87
CA SER A 174 18.49 -11.05 -17.85
C SER A 174 18.19 -11.51 -16.43
N GLN A 175 19.02 -11.14 -15.46
CA GLN A 175 18.82 -11.46 -14.05
C GLN A 175 17.49 -10.91 -13.54
N PHE A 176 17.21 -9.64 -13.81
CA PHE A 176 15.95 -9.02 -13.42
C PHE A 176 14.74 -9.69 -14.08
N LYS A 177 14.81 -9.92 -15.39
CA LYS A 177 13.71 -10.53 -16.17
C LYS A 177 13.45 -11.99 -15.79
N ASN A 178 14.49 -12.73 -15.44
CA ASN A 178 14.40 -14.14 -15.06
C ASN A 178 14.04 -14.33 -13.58
N ASN A 179 14.12 -13.28 -12.76
CA ASN A 179 13.79 -13.31 -11.34
C ASN A 179 12.50 -12.53 -11.06
N GLU A 180 11.47 -12.76 -11.88
CA GLU A 180 10.13 -12.18 -11.72
C GLU A 180 10.09 -10.64 -11.62
N SER A 181 11.08 -9.96 -12.20
CA SER A 181 11.21 -8.50 -12.08
C SER A 181 11.36 -8.01 -10.62
N ALA A 182 11.98 -8.82 -9.77
CA ALA A 182 12.22 -8.47 -8.37
C ALA A 182 13.17 -7.27 -8.25
N PHE A 183 12.69 -6.22 -7.60
CA PHE A 183 13.47 -5.05 -7.22
C PHE A 183 13.75 -5.13 -5.72
N ILE A 184 14.99 -5.43 -5.34
CA ILE A 184 15.35 -5.66 -3.94
C ILE A 184 15.55 -4.33 -3.22
N GLY A 185 14.94 -4.20 -2.04
CA GLY A 185 15.00 -3.01 -1.20
C GLY A 185 13.68 -2.26 -1.13
N ASP A 186 13.76 -0.99 -0.77
CA ASP A 186 12.63 -0.05 -0.65
C ASP A 186 12.30 0.66 -1.97
N LYS A 187 13.14 0.51 -2.98
CA LYS A 187 12.96 1.14 -4.29
C LYS A 187 12.01 0.34 -5.19
N THR A 188 11.39 1.05 -6.12
CA THR A 188 10.54 0.46 -7.15
C THR A 188 11.06 0.81 -8.55
N LEU A 189 10.30 0.44 -9.58
CA LEU A 189 10.57 0.83 -10.97
C LEU A 189 10.33 2.34 -11.23
N PHE A 190 9.81 3.05 -10.23
CA PHE A 190 9.46 4.46 -10.28
C PHE A 190 10.36 5.25 -9.34
N GLN A 191 10.62 6.49 -9.72
CA GLN A 191 11.56 7.36 -9.00
C GLN A 191 10.97 7.83 -7.67
N ASP A 192 9.69 8.18 -7.71
CA ASP A 192 8.80 8.80 -6.72
C ASP A 192 7.98 7.78 -5.92
N VAL A 193 8.16 6.47 -6.15
CA VAL A 193 7.46 5.43 -5.39
C VAL A 193 8.45 4.54 -4.65
N ARG A 194 8.17 4.34 -3.37
CA ARG A 194 8.92 3.48 -2.46
C ARG A 194 8.04 2.38 -1.88
N CYS A 195 8.67 1.37 -1.30
CA CYS A 195 8.04 0.26 -0.61
C CYS A 195 8.50 0.24 0.84
N VAL A 196 7.56 0.09 1.76
CA VAL A 196 7.87 -0.10 3.18
C VAL A 196 8.52 -1.47 3.36
N LEU A 197 9.70 -1.49 3.97
CA LEU A 197 10.44 -2.72 4.23
C LEU A 197 9.79 -3.54 5.35
N PRO A 198 10.01 -4.87 5.40
CA PRO A 198 9.63 -5.68 6.54
C PRO A 198 10.17 -5.11 7.86
N ASN A 199 9.40 -5.22 8.94
CA ASN A 199 9.72 -4.66 10.26
C ASN A 199 9.94 -3.14 10.30
N HIS A 200 9.50 -2.40 9.29
CA HIS A 200 9.48 -0.94 9.30
C HIS A 200 8.05 -0.44 9.33
N VAL A 201 7.89 0.78 9.84
CA VAL A 201 6.65 1.54 9.78
C VAL A 201 6.86 2.75 8.89
N LEU A 202 5.78 3.25 8.31
CA LEU A 202 5.79 4.49 7.55
C LEU A 202 5.10 5.57 8.36
N ASP A 203 5.79 6.66 8.63
CA ASP A 203 5.21 7.89 9.12
C ASP A 203 4.72 8.70 7.92
N MET A 204 3.39 8.88 7.80
CA MET A 204 2.79 9.60 6.69
C MET A 204 2.98 11.11 6.77
N ASP A 205 3.22 11.65 7.96
CA ASP A 205 3.43 13.09 8.14
C ASP A 205 4.89 13.49 7.85
N ALA A 206 5.80 12.51 7.80
CA ALA A 206 7.18 12.69 7.34
C ALA A 206 7.34 12.66 5.80
N MET A 207 6.25 12.42 5.05
CA MET A 207 6.19 12.51 3.60
C MET A 207 5.87 13.98 3.23
N GLU A 208 6.85 14.72 2.72
CA GLU A 208 6.70 16.14 2.35
C GLU A 208 6.00 16.36 1.00
#